data_AF-A0A9D0NVJ6-F1
#
_entry.id   AF-A0A9D0NVJ6-F1
#
_cell.length_a   1.000
_cell.length_b   1.000
_cell.length_c   1.000
_cell.angle_alpha   90.00
_cell.angle_beta   90.00
_cell.angle_gamma   90.00
#
_symmetry.space_group_name_H-M   'P 1'
#
loop_
_entity.id
_entity.type
_entity.pdbx_description
1 polymer ?
#
loop_
_entity_poly.entity_id
_entity_poly.type
_entity_poly.pdbx_seq_one_letter_code
_entity_poly.pdbx_strand_id
1 'polypeptide(L)' 'LQTGGRTESILMSLPPLVKWRYDWHPEAGSPEAELYDTFLKPRDWV' A
#
# COMPACT_ATOMS: atom_id res chain seq x y z
N LEU A 1 14.35 8.89 10.30
CA LEU A 1 13.79 9.91 11.21
C LEU A 1 14.58 10.00 12.52
N GLN A 2 14.87 8.88 13.17
CA GLN A 2 15.49 8.83 14.51
C GLN A 2 16.95 9.30 14.60
N THR A 3 17.64 9.49 13.47
CA THR A 3 19.06 9.87 13.40
C THR A 3 19.30 11.29 12.89
N GLY A 4 18.28 12.15 12.89
CA GLY A 4 18.43 13.58 12.54
C GLY A 4 18.56 13.90 11.04
N GLY A 5 18.28 12.93 10.16
CA GLY A 5 18.21 13.18 8.71
C GLY A 5 17.07 14.15 8.33
N ARG A 6 17.18 14.80 7.16
CA ARG A 6 16.22 15.81 6.69
C ARG A 6 14.81 15.22 6.51
N THR A 7 13.90 15.59 7.40
CA THR A 7 12.54 15.03 7.49
C THR A 7 11.76 15.14 6.19
N GLU A 8 11.80 16.28 5.52
CA GLU A 8 11.07 16.49 4.26
C GLU A 8 11.54 15.51 3.20
N SER A 9 12.86 15.30 3.09
CA SER A 9 13.44 14.33 2.16
C SER A 9 13.05 12.89 2.50
N ILE A 10 12.91 12.55 3.79
CA ILE A 10 12.48 11.22 4.24
C ILE A 10 10.99 10.99 3.96
N LEU A 11 10.16 12.03 4.14
CA LEU A 11 8.70 11.92 4.02
C LEU A 11 8.17 12.16 2.59
N MET A 12 9.03 12.50 1.62
CA MET A 12 8.62 12.64 0.22
C MET A 12 7.98 11.38 -0.39
N SER A 13 8.27 10.19 0.16
CA SER A 13 7.68 8.94 -0.30
C SER A 13 6.23 8.74 0.16
N LEU A 14 5.72 9.59 1.07
CA LEU A 14 4.34 9.51 1.51
C LEU A 14 3.40 9.96 0.37
N PRO A 15 2.28 9.26 0.16
CA PRO A 15 1.28 9.71 -0.78
C PRO A 15 0.67 11.04 -0.31
N PRO A 16 0.23 11.91 -1.24
CA PRO A 16 -0.38 13.18 -0.88
C PRO A 16 -1.73 13.02 -0.16
N LEU A 17 -2.39 11.88 -0.33
CA LEU A 17 -3.64 11.52 0.35
C LEU A 17 -3.68 10.02 0.63
N VAL A 18 -4.14 9.65 1.82
CA VAL A 18 -4.40 8.27 2.22
C VAL A 18 -5.74 8.22 2.95
N LYS A 19 -6.47 7.11 2.78
CA LYS A 19 -7.80 6.91 3.37
C LYS A 19 -7.78 5.63 4.19
N TRP A 20 -8.20 5.72 5.44
CA TRP A 20 -8.46 4.56 6.31
C TRP A 20 -9.94 4.46 6.60
N ARG A 21 -10.42 3.22 6.63
CA ARG A 21 -11.77 2.85 6.99
C ARG A 21 -11.68 1.68 7.96
N TYR A 22 -12.52 1.69 8.98
CA TYR A 22 -12.55 0.60 9.95
C TYR A 22 -12.94 -0.71 9.27
N ASP A 23 -12.20 -1.78 9.56
CA ASP A 23 -12.43 -3.14 9.07
C ASP A 23 -12.65 -3.24 7.55
N TRP A 24 -11.93 -2.40 6.79
CA TRP A 24 -12.12 -2.34 5.35
C TRP A 24 -11.52 -3.56 4.65
N HIS A 25 -12.35 -4.19 3.83
CA HIS A 25 -11.99 -5.26 2.92
C HIS A 25 -12.57 -4.93 1.54
N PRO A 26 -11.87 -5.31 0.45
CA PRO A 26 -12.45 -5.21 -0.88
C PRO A 26 -13.66 -6.13 -1.02
N GLU A 27 -14.55 -5.81 -1.96
CA GLU A 27 -15.71 -6.65 -2.25
C GLU A 27 -15.25 -7.99 -2.84
N ALA A 28 -15.85 -9.09 -2.39
CA ALA A 28 -15.46 -10.42 -2.84
C ALA A 28 -15.68 -10.58 -4.35
N GLY A 29 -14.65 -11.06 -5.05
CA GLY A 29 -14.67 -11.22 -6.51
C GLY A 29 -14.48 -9.93 -7.32
N SER A 30 -14.24 -8.79 -6.67
CA SER A 30 -13.90 -7.55 -7.38
C SER A 30 -12.43 -7.56 -7.86
N PRO A 31 -12.06 -6.72 -8.84
CA PRO A 31 -10.67 -6.51 -9.22
C PRO A 31 -9.78 -6.04 -8.04
N GLU A 32 -10.34 -5.27 -7.10
CA GLU A 32 -9.65 -4.88 -5.88
C GLU A 32 -9.34 -6.09 -5.00
N ALA A 33 -10.23 -7.08 -4.90
CA ALA A 33 -9.93 -8.32 -4.17
C ALA A 33 -8.87 -9.16 -4.90
N GLU A 34 -8.94 -9.25 -6.24
CA GLU A 34 -7.95 -9.97 -7.05
C GLU A 34 -6.52 -9.44 -6.86
N LEU A 35 -6.37 -8.12 -6.68
CA LEU A 35 -5.08 -7.50 -6.34
C LEU A 35 -4.45 -8.16 -5.12
N TYR A 36 -5.21 -8.34 -4.04
CA TYR A 36 -4.72 -8.96 -2.80
C TYR A 36 -4.53 -10.48 -2.96
N ASP A 37 -5.46 -11.15 -3.65
CA ASP A 37 -5.48 -12.60 -3.72
C ASP A 37 -4.47 -13.19 -4.70
N THR A 38 -4.13 -12.47 -5.77
CA THR A 38 -3.33 -12.99 -6.88
C THR A 38 -2.02 -12.23 -7.07
N PHE A 39 -2.07 -10.90 -7.08
CA PHE A 39 -0.94 -10.08 -7.53
C PHE A 39 0.04 -9.70 -6.43
N LEU A 40 -0.43 -9.50 -5.19
CA LEU A 40 0.42 -9.13 -4.05
C LEU A 40 1.10 -10.34 -3.37
N LYS A 41 0.99 -11.53 -3.95
CA LYS A 41 1.70 -12.74 -3.51
C LYS A 41 2.94 -12.96 -4.39
N PRO A 42 4.04 -13.52 -3.84
CA PRO A 42 5.21 -13.87 -4.65
C PRO A 42 4.80 -14.78 -5.82
N ARG A 43 5.24 -14.42 -7.02
CA ARG A 43 4.91 -15.12 -8.25
C ARG A 43 6.08 -15.06 -9.21
N ASP A 44 6.25 -16.14 -9.96
CA ASP A 44 7.14 -16.15 -11.11
C ASP A 44 6.39 -15.58 -12.31
N TRP A 45 6.88 -14.44 -12.82
CA TRP A 45 6.17 -13.63 -13.81
C TRP A 45 6.67 -13.84 -15.25
N VAL A 46 7.80 -14.53 -15.42
CA VAL A 46 8.55 -14.61 -16.68
C VAL A 46 8.37 -15.96 -17.35
#